data_AF-X1FHH6-F1
#
_entry.id   AF-X1FHH6-F1
#
_cell.length_a   1.000
_cell.length_b   1.000
_cell.length_c   1.000
_cell.angle_alpha   90.00
_cell.angle_beta   90.00
_cell.angle_gamma   90.00
#
_symmetry.space_group_name_H-M   'P 1'
#
loop_
_entity.id
_entity.type
_entity.pdbx_description
1 polymer ?
#
loop_
_entity_poly.entity_id
_entity_poly.type
_entity_poly.pdbx_seq_one_letter_code
_entity_poly.pdbx_strand_id
1 'polypeptide(L)'
;MADIDITIIGAGVVGLAIAEELSEKYESIVVVERHSSFGQEASSRNSEVIHSGIHYPPGSLKANLCVEGNRMLYDICEKNDIGYEKLGKFTVATDEEEIGILEDLKQRGEENGVDGLVLYEPTEIKKIEPCVRAKLAIYSPSSGII
;
A
#
# COMPACT_ATOMS: atom_id res chain seq x y z
N MET A 1 -21.97 -34.51 3.76
CA MET A 1 -20.74 -33.70 3.81
C MET A 1 -20.51 -33.23 2.39
N ALA A 2 -20.34 -31.94 2.15
CA ALA A 2 -20.00 -31.46 0.80
C ALA A 2 -18.49 -31.66 0.63
N ASP A 3 -18.08 -32.26 -0.49
CA ASP A 3 -16.67 -32.29 -0.90
C ASP A 3 -16.32 -30.91 -1.46
N ILE A 4 -15.24 -30.31 -0.95
CA ILE A 4 -14.77 -28.97 -1.33
C ILE A 4 -13.35 -29.08 -1.87
N ASP A 5 -13.08 -28.45 -3.02
CA ASP A 5 -11.76 -28.51 -3.66
C ASP A 5 -10.75 -27.59 -2.95
N ILE A 6 -11.18 -26.38 -2.61
CA ILE A 6 -10.31 -25.35 -2.02
C ILE A 6 -10.95 -24.80 -0.74
N THR A 7 -10.22 -24.92 0.37
CA THR A 7 -10.59 -24.29 1.65
C THR A 7 -9.61 -23.18 1.99
N ILE A 8 -10.12 -21.96 2.15
CA ILE A 8 -9.37 -20.78 2.58
C ILE A 8 -9.71 -20.52 4.05
N ILE A 9 -8.69 -20.47 4.92
CA ILE A 9 -8.88 -20.23 6.35
C ILE A 9 -8.50 -18.79 6.68
N GLY A 10 -9.49 -17.99 7.07
CA GLY A 10 -9.40 -16.57 7.41
C GLY A 10 -10.01 -15.67 6.33
N ALA A 11 -11.00 -14.87 6.71
CA ALA A 11 -11.67 -13.89 5.85
C ALA A 11 -11.14 -12.46 6.10
N GLY A 12 -9.82 -12.31 6.23
CA GLY A 12 -9.16 -11.02 6.13
C GLY A 12 -8.94 -10.61 4.66
N VAL A 13 -8.39 -9.42 4.42
CA VAL A 13 -8.16 -8.88 3.06
C VAL A 13 -7.38 -9.85 2.16
N VAL A 14 -6.38 -10.54 2.70
CA VAL A 14 -5.57 -11.52 1.94
C VAL A 14 -6.39 -12.75 1.58
N GLY A 15 -7.14 -13.32 2.53
CA GLY A 15 -7.95 -14.51 2.28
C GLY A 15 -9.09 -14.24 1.30
N LEU A 16 -9.71 -13.07 1.39
CA LEU A 16 -10.75 -12.64 0.45
C LEU A 16 -10.18 -12.35 -0.95
N ALA A 17 -9.02 -11.71 -1.06
CA ALA A 17 -8.35 -11.50 -2.35
C ALA A 17 -7.98 -12.82 -3.03
N ILE A 18 -7.50 -13.81 -2.25
CA ILE A 18 -7.25 -15.16 -2.77
C ILE A 18 -8.56 -15.81 -3.24
N ALA A 19 -9.65 -15.67 -2.48
CA ALA A 19 -10.94 -16.25 -2.83
C ALA A 19 -11.50 -15.63 -4.12
N GLU A 20 -11.37 -14.32 -4.30
CA GLU A 20 -11.81 -13.60 -5.50
C GLU A 20 -11.08 -14.11 -6.75
N GLU A 21 -9.75 -14.10 -6.75
CA GLU A 21 -8.93 -14.57 -7.88
C GLU A 21 -9.18 -16.06 -8.22
N LEU A 22 -9.36 -16.91 -7.20
CA LEU A 22 -9.61 -18.34 -7.44
C LEU A 22 -11.04 -18.61 -7.92
N SER A 23 -12.02 -17.79 -7.53
CA SER A 23 -13.42 -17.97 -7.92
C SER A 23 -13.67 -17.84 -9.42
N GLU A 24 -12.76 -17.21 -10.16
CA GLU A 24 -12.82 -17.17 -11.63
C GLU A 24 -12.54 -18.53 -12.28
N LYS A 25 -11.83 -19.43 -11.59
CA LYS A 25 -11.29 -20.68 -12.15
C LYS A 25 -11.86 -21.93 -11.49
N TYR A 26 -12.33 -21.82 -10.25
CA TYR A 26 -12.81 -22.95 -9.45
C TYR A 26 -14.19 -22.63 -8.89
N GLU A 27 -15.13 -23.58 -9.03
CA GLU A 27 -16.50 -23.45 -8.50
C GLU A 27 -16.63 -23.91 -7.04
N SER A 28 -15.74 -24.80 -6.59
CA SER A 28 -15.81 -25.44 -5.26
C SER A 28 -14.81 -24.81 -4.29
N ILE A 29 -15.15 -23.61 -3.82
CA ILE A 29 -14.34 -22.85 -2.86
C ILE A 29 -15.16 -22.56 -1.61
N VAL A 30 -14.55 -22.72 -0.43
CA VAL A 30 -15.11 -22.25 0.83
C VAL A 30 -14.11 -21.37 1.58
N VAL A 31 -14.60 -20.25 2.13
CA VAL A 31 -13.84 -19.41 3.07
C VAL A 31 -14.39 -19.66 4.47
N VAL A 32 -13.51 -19.97 5.41
CA VAL A 32 -13.86 -20.23 6.81
C VAL A 32 -13.28 -19.13 7.68
N GLU A 33 -14.13 -18.46 8.44
CA GLU A 33 -13.76 -17.40 9.37
C GLU A 33 -14.28 -17.75 10.78
N ARG A 34 -13.47 -17.49 11.81
CA ARG A 34 -13.85 -17.74 13.21
C ARG A 34 -14.78 -16.66 13.75
N HIS A 35 -14.69 -15.44 13.20
CA HIS A 35 -15.51 -14.30 13.57
C HIS A 35 -16.88 -14.32 12.89
N SER A 36 -17.82 -13.53 13.41
CA SER A 36 -19.18 -13.44 12.87
C SER A 36 -19.26 -12.73 11.51
N SER A 37 -18.21 -12.02 11.12
CA SER A 37 -18.08 -11.36 9.82
C SER A 37 -16.60 -11.36 9.40
N PHE A 38 -16.37 -10.99 8.15
CA PHE A 38 -15.05 -10.81 7.58
C PHE A 38 -14.32 -9.59 8.16
N GLY A 39 -12.99 -9.57 8.01
CA GLY A 39 -12.16 -8.39 8.24
C GLY A 39 -11.95 -7.94 9.68
N GLN A 40 -12.54 -8.59 10.69
CA GLN A 40 -12.59 -8.08 12.09
C GLN A 40 -11.26 -8.06 12.87
N GLU A 41 -10.14 -8.41 12.23
CA GLU A 41 -8.80 -8.45 12.83
C GLU A 41 -7.91 -7.35 12.24
N ALA A 42 -6.68 -7.67 11.81
CA ALA A 42 -5.72 -6.69 11.29
C ALA A 42 -6.26 -5.90 10.09
N SER A 43 -7.12 -6.51 9.26
CA SER A 43 -7.73 -5.86 8.10
C SER A 43 -8.65 -4.69 8.45
N SER A 44 -9.23 -4.65 9.65
CA SER A 44 -10.02 -3.50 10.15
C SER A 44 -9.26 -2.65 11.17
N ARG A 45 -7.96 -2.86 11.33
CA ARG A 45 -7.11 -2.25 12.37
C ARG A 45 -5.74 -1.88 11.80
N ASN A 46 -5.76 -1.07 10.75
CA ASN A 46 -4.58 -0.55 10.09
C ASN A 46 -4.83 0.92 9.69
N SER A 47 -3.82 1.58 9.12
CA SER A 47 -3.92 2.99 8.73
C SER A 47 -4.62 3.21 7.39
N GLU A 48 -5.03 2.13 6.71
CA GLU A 48 -5.69 2.15 5.40
C GLU A 48 -4.82 2.79 4.29
N VAL A 49 -3.51 2.86 4.50
CA VAL A 49 -2.57 3.46 3.55
C VAL A 49 -2.31 2.50 2.39
N ILE A 50 -2.58 2.98 1.17
CA ILE A 50 -2.08 2.39 -0.05
C ILE A 50 -0.61 2.81 -0.19
N HIS A 51 0.30 1.94 0.25
CA HIS A 51 1.74 2.23 0.24
C HIS A 51 2.31 2.23 -1.18
N SER A 52 3.28 3.12 -1.44
CA SER A 52 3.95 3.21 -2.74
C SER A 52 5.03 2.16 -2.99
N GLY A 53 5.57 1.55 -1.93
CA GLY A 53 6.68 0.59 -2.01
C GLY A 53 8.08 1.15 -1.71
N ILE A 54 8.20 2.45 -1.43
CA ILE A 54 9.50 3.14 -1.29
C ILE A 54 10.40 2.60 -0.16
N HIS A 55 9.82 2.09 0.93
CA HIS A 55 10.59 1.72 2.13
C HIS A 55 11.19 0.30 2.10
N TYR A 56 10.77 -0.55 1.17
CA TYR A 56 11.11 -1.98 1.23
C TYR A 56 12.46 -2.28 0.54
N PRO A 57 13.24 -3.26 1.04
CA PRO A 57 14.48 -3.66 0.39
C PRO A 57 14.25 -4.08 -1.07
N PRO A 58 15.10 -3.63 -2.02
CA PRO A 58 14.99 -4.01 -3.43
C PRO A 58 15.03 -5.52 -3.64
N GLY A 59 14.19 -5.99 -4.58
CA GLY A 59 14.03 -7.41 -4.90
C GLY A 59 13.29 -8.24 -3.85
N SER A 60 12.90 -7.66 -2.71
CA SER A 60 12.07 -8.36 -1.73
C SER A 60 10.64 -8.57 -2.24
N LEU A 61 9.97 -9.63 -1.77
CA LEU A 61 8.55 -9.84 -2.06
C LEU A 61 7.69 -8.64 -1.64
N LYS A 62 8.03 -7.96 -0.54
CA LYS A 62 7.31 -6.75 -0.12
C LYS A 62 7.46 -5.61 -1.12
N ALA A 63 8.66 -5.38 -1.65
CA ALA A 63 8.88 -4.37 -2.67
C ALA A 63 8.04 -4.69 -3.92
N ASN A 64 8.21 -5.89 -4.47
CA ASN A 64 7.57 -6.29 -5.72
C ASN A 64 6.03 -6.28 -5.61
N LEU A 65 5.49 -6.96 -4.60
CA LEU A 65 4.03 -7.06 -4.41
C LEU A 65 3.40 -5.74 -3.98
N CYS A 66 4.12 -4.85 -3.28
CA CYS A 66 3.57 -3.54 -2.95
C CYS A 66 3.48 -2.63 -4.17
N VAL A 67 4.49 -2.61 -5.04
CA VAL A 67 4.49 -1.75 -6.23
C VAL A 67 3.46 -2.23 -7.23
N GLU A 68 3.39 -3.54 -7.48
CA GLU A 68 2.36 -4.16 -8.31
C GLU A 68 0.97 -3.97 -7.70
N GLY A 69 0.80 -4.31 -6.42
CA GLY A 69 -0.45 -4.20 -5.69
C GLY A 69 -0.97 -2.77 -5.53
N ASN A 70 -0.09 -1.77 -5.42
CA ASN A 70 -0.46 -0.35 -5.41
C ASN A 70 -1.25 0.03 -6.68
N ARG A 71 -0.74 -0.37 -7.85
CA ARG A 71 -1.38 -0.11 -9.15
C ARG A 71 -2.70 -0.86 -9.27
N MET A 72 -2.66 -2.17 -9.01
CA MET A 72 -3.85 -3.03 -9.11
C MET A 72 -4.97 -2.59 -8.15
N LEU A 73 -4.63 -2.12 -6.94
CA LEU A 73 -5.64 -1.74 -5.97
C LEU A 73 -6.43 -0.50 -6.42
N TYR A 74 -5.77 0.49 -7.04
CA TYR A 74 -6.50 1.62 -7.62
C TYR A 74 -7.47 1.16 -8.72
N ASP A 75 -7.02 0.27 -9.62
CA ASP A 75 -7.88 -0.28 -10.67
C ASP A 75 -9.08 -1.05 -10.09
N ILE A 76 -8.87 -1.83 -9.02
CA ILE A 76 -9.92 -2.54 -8.28
C ILE A 76 -10.90 -1.56 -7.66
N CYS A 77 -10.41 -0.48 -7.03
CA CYS A 77 -11.28 0.49 -6.38
C CYS A 77 -12.14 1.23 -7.41
N GLU A 78 -11.55 1.65 -8.53
CA GLU A 78 -12.28 2.28 -9.63
C GLU A 78 -13.33 1.34 -10.24
N LYS A 79 -12.96 0.07 -10.51
CA LYS A 79 -13.85 -0.92 -11.11
C LYS A 79 -15.07 -1.23 -10.22
N ASN A 80 -14.88 -1.23 -8.91
CA ASN A 80 -15.88 -1.69 -7.94
C ASN A 80 -16.54 -0.56 -7.14
N ASP A 81 -16.28 0.71 -7.48
CA ASP A 81 -16.79 1.89 -6.76
C ASP A 81 -16.45 1.85 -5.25
N ILE A 82 -15.21 1.46 -4.94
CA ILE A 82 -14.66 1.51 -3.58
C ILE A 82 -14.03 2.88 -3.38
N GLY A 83 -14.40 3.56 -2.30
CA GLY A 83 -13.84 4.87 -1.96
C GLY A 83 -12.32 4.78 -1.75
N TYR A 84 -11.59 5.73 -2.32
CA TYR A 84 -10.15 5.89 -2.10
C TYR A 84 -9.76 7.35 -2.33
N GLU A 85 -8.62 7.77 -1.76
CA GLU A 85 -8.04 9.08 -2.04
C GLU A 85 -6.54 8.99 -2.33
N LYS A 86 -6.14 9.42 -3.54
CA LYS A 86 -4.74 9.45 -3.99
C LYS A 86 -4.07 10.76 -3.60
N LEU A 87 -3.84 10.93 -2.30
CA LEU A 87 -3.34 12.16 -1.68
C LEU A 87 -1.82 12.38 -1.89
N GLY A 88 -1.10 11.31 -2.19
CA GLY A 88 0.35 11.25 -2.06
C GLY A 88 0.81 11.26 -0.60
N LYS A 89 2.13 11.20 -0.38
CA LYS A 89 2.72 11.16 0.97
C LYS A 89 4.08 11.84 1.01
N PHE A 90 4.30 12.68 2.01
CA PHE A 90 5.64 13.14 2.38
C PHE A 90 6.29 12.21 3.40
N THR A 91 7.56 11.86 3.17
CA THR A 91 8.48 11.42 4.22
C THR A 91 9.50 12.52 4.43
N VAL A 92 9.59 13.04 5.66
CA VAL A 92 10.32 14.26 6.00
C VAL A 92 11.59 13.96 6.77
N ALA A 93 12.64 14.74 6.50
CA ALA A 93 13.84 14.84 7.32
C ALA A 93 13.67 16.04 8.27
N THR A 94 13.84 15.81 9.56
CA THR A 94 13.69 16.81 10.63
C THR A 94 15.03 17.36 11.10
N ASP A 95 16.13 16.67 10.79
CA ASP A 95 17.51 17.10 11.00
C ASP A 95 18.40 16.83 9.76
N GLU A 96 19.68 17.21 9.84
CA GLU A 96 20.64 17.07 8.74
C GLU A 96 21.06 15.61 8.52
N GLU A 97 21.03 14.77 9.54
CA GLU A 97 21.45 13.37 9.45
C GLU A 97 20.42 12.55 8.67
N GLU A 98 19.13 12.91 8.77
CA GLU A 98 18.03 12.29 8.04
C GLU A 98 18.01 12.63 6.54
N ILE A 99 18.72 13.68 6.09
CA ILE A 99 18.74 14.08 4.66
C ILE A 99 19.32 12.96 3.78
N GLY A 100 20.49 12.42 4.15
CA GLY A 100 21.11 11.32 3.39
C GLY A 100 20.23 10.07 3.36
N ILE A 101 19.45 9.83 4.43
CA ILE A 101 18.49 8.72 4.49
C ILE A 101 17.38 8.91 3.44
N LEU A 102 16.91 10.14 3.20
CA LEU A 102 15.90 10.40 2.17
C LEU A 102 16.43 10.24 0.75
N GLU A 103 17.68 10.58 0.49
CA GLU A 103 18.33 10.35 -0.80
C GLU A 103 18.46 8.85 -1.10
N ASP A 104 18.92 8.08 -0.12
CA ASP A 104 18.96 6.60 -0.20
C ASP A 104 17.56 6.01 -0.39
N LEU A 105 16.56 6.58 0.29
CA LEU A 105 15.17 6.15 0.18
C LEU A 105 14.59 6.44 -1.21
N LYS A 106 14.97 7.57 -1.82
CA LYS A 106 14.61 7.90 -3.20
C LYS A 106 15.16 6.86 -4.16
N GLN A 107 16.47 6.59 -4.07
CA GLN A 107 17.13 5.60 -4.93
C GLN A 107 16.46 4.23 -4.78
N ARG A 108 16.21 3.79 -3.53
CA ARG A 108 15.51 2.54 -3.25
C ARG A 108 14.12 2.48 -3.88
N GLY A 109 13.38 3.58 -3.81
CA GLY A 109 12.08 3.68 -4.45
C GLY A 109 12.17 3.53 -5.97
N GLU A 110 13.13 4.20 -6.60
CA GLU A 110 13.37 4.09 -8.04
C GLU A 110 13.78 2.65 -8.43
N GLU A 111 14.64 2.01 -7.65
CA GLU A 111 15.02 0.60 -7.84
C GLU A 111 13.83 -0.37 -7.67
N ASN A 112 12.89 -0.04 -6.79
CA ASN A 112 11.65 -0.79 -6.62
C ASN A 112 10.63 -0.55 -7.75
N GLY A 113 10.85 0.44 -8.63
CA GLY A 113 9.92 0.83 -9.68
C GLY A 113 8.79 1.75 -9.19
N VAL A 114 9.02 2.52 -8.13
CA VAL A 114 8.11 3.56 -7.64
C VAL A 114 8.24 4.81 -8.52
N ASP A 115 7.18 5.12 -9.25
CA ASP A 115 7.18 6.26 -10.18
C ASP A 115 6.91 7.60 -9.47
N GLY A 116 7.51 8.67 -9.99
CA GLY A 116 7.16 10.05 -9.65
C GLY A 116 7.66 10.53 -8.29
N LEU A 117 8.70 9.90 -7.72
CA LEU A 117 9.34 10.38 -6.49
C LEU A 117 10.05 11.72 -6.71
N VAL A 118 9.76 12.70 -5.85
CA VAL A 118 10.29 14.06 -5.96
C VAL A 118 10.79 14.54 -4.59
N LEU A 119 11.97 15.16 -4.56
CA LEU A 119 12.48 15.85 -3.38
C LEU A 119 11.94 17.27 -3.33
N TYR A 120 11.55 17.70 -2.14
CA TYR A 120 10.99 19.02 -1.86
C TYR A 120 11.84 19.73 -0.82
N GLU A 121 12.23 20.96 -1.14
CA GLU A 121 12.94 21.86 -0.24
C GLU A 121 11.98 22.46 0.80
N PRO A 122 12.47 22.95 1.97
CA PRO A 122 11.63 23.50 3.03
C PRO A 122 10.63 24.57 2.58
N THR A 123 11.04 25.40 1.61
CA THR A 123 10.17 26.46 1.07
C THR A 123 9.03 25.94 0.22
N GLU A 124 9.19 24.78 -0.41
CA GLU A 124 8.16 24.12 -1.23
C GLU A 124 7.22 23.31 -0.33
N ILE A 125 7.78 22.58 0.65
CA ILE A 125 6.99 21.88 1.68
C ILE A 125 6.04 22.85 2.35
N LYS A 126 6.52 24.04 2.78
CA LYS A 126 5.69 25.04 3.47
C LYS A 126 4.54 25.59 2.60
N LYS A 127 4.65 25.56 1.27
CA LYS A 127 3.57 25.99 0.37
C LYS A 127 2.44 24.95 0.32
N ILE A 128 2.78 23.66 0.45
CA ILE A 128 1.85 22.54 0.36
C ILE A 128 1.29 22.21 1.74
N GLU A 129 2.18 22.07 2.73
CA GLU A 129 1.90 21.71 4.12
C GLU A 129 2.45 22.77 5.10
N PRO A 130 1.73 23.89 5.33
CA PRO A 130 2.25 25.03 6.10
C PRO A 130 2.60 24.74 7.57
N CYS A 131 2.02 23.67 8.12
CA CYS A 131 2.23 23.24 9.51
C CYS A 131 3.43 22.29 9.68
N VAL A 132 3.98 21.76 8.58
CA VAL A 132 5.10 20.82 8.61
C VAL A 132 6.42 21.59 8.69
N ARG A 133 7.32 21.12 9.57
CA ARG A 133 8.70 21.60 9.69
C ARG A 133 9.63 20.48 9.29
N ALA A 134 10.36 20.69 8.19
CA ALA A 134 11.28 19.71 7.64
C ALA A 134 12.45 20.42 6.97
N LYS A 135 13.62 19.77 6.95
CA LYS A 135 14.81 20.22 6.23
C LYS A 135 14.84 19.75 4.79
N LEU A 136 14.21 18.62 4.51
CA LEU A 136 13.96 18.06 3.19
C LEU A 136 12.77 17.10 3.28
N ALA A 137 12.07 16.84 2.18
CA ALA A 137 11.09 15.77 2.13
C ALA A 137 11.13 15.05 0.78
N ILE A 138 10.83 13.76 0.80
CA ILE A 138 10.48 13.01 -0.40
C ILE A 138 8.97 12.87 -0.50
N TYR A 139 8.41 13.27 -1.64
CA TYR A 139 7.01 13.10 -1.99
C TYR A 139 6.82 11.84 -2.83
N SER A 140 5.83 11.04 -2.46
CA SER A 140 5.41 9.85 -3.19
C SER A 140 3.97 10.01 -3.69
N PRO A 141 3.75 10.32 -4.98
CA PRO A 141 2.44 10.65 -5.53
C PRO A 141 1.49 9.45 -5.65
N SER A 142 2.02 8.22 -5.66
CA SER A 142 1.22 7.00 -5.74
C SER A 142 0.67 6.54 -4.39
N SER A 143 1.11 7.15 -3.28
CA SER A 143 0.56 6.84 -1.97
C SER A 143 -0.86 7.39 -1.84
N GLY A 144 -1.71 6.69 -1.11
CA GLY A 144 -3.10 7.10 -0.89
C GLY A 144 -3.72 6.40 0.31
N ILE A 145 -5.03 6.49 0.42
CA ILE A 145 -5.86 5.81 1.42
C ILE A 145 -7.06 5.14 0.75
N ILE A 146 -7.62 4.11 1.39
CA ILE A 146 -8.83 3.36 0.99
C ILE A 146 -9.84 3.29 2.13
#